data_AF-J9WGU0-F1
#
_entry.id   AF-J9WGU0-F1
#
_cell.length_a   1.000
_cell.length_b   1.000
_cell.length_c   1.000
_cell.angle_alpha   90.00
_cell.angle_beta   90.00
_cell.angle_gamma   90.00
#
_symmetry.space_group_name_H-M   'P 1'
#
loop_
_entity.id
_entity.type
_entity.pdbx_description
1 polymer ?
#
loop_
_entity_poly.entity_id
_entity_poly.type
_entity_poly.pdbx_seq_one_letter_code
_entity_poly.pdbx_strand_id
1 'polypeptide(L)'
;MTAPGNRHEQRRRSTHEALRRAALKSFARKGFANVTVTELAREAGVTERTFFRHFPTKEAVLFQDYETQLEWLAEALAQRPSSESLFDAVLASVSAFPYDLEVVRQAATARAELISAERIAGHLRVVQSSFAGVLADFVRKRNPDTADIDLAAEVAGSALAAALVAAVENWGRKGCAGDLGADVAASLDLVRSGLARLV
;
A
#
# COMPACT_ATOMS: atom_id res chain seq x y z
N MET A 1 1.99 39.11 0.36
CA MET A 1 0.88 38.66 -0.52
C MET A 1 0.96 37.14 -0.65
N THR A 2 0.17 36.39 0.14
CA THR A 2 0.05 34.92 0.01
C THR A 2 -0.90 34.58 -1.14
N ALA A 3 -0.43 33.79 -2.10
CA ALA A 3 -1.13 33.51 -3.36
C ALA A 3 -2.50 32.80 -3.16
N PRO A 4 -3.51 33.08 -4.02
CA PRO A 4 -4.85 32.47 -3.96
C PRO A 4 -4.90 30.95 -4.14
N GLY A 5 -3.87 30.34 -4.75
CA GLY A 5 -3.81 28.89 -5.00
C GLY A 5 -3.71 28.03 -3.73
N ASN A 6 -3.04 28.53 -2.70
CA ASN A 6 -2.74 27.76 -1.49
C ASN A 6 -4.00 27.44 -0.67
N ARG A 7 -4.98 28.35 -0.60
CA ARG A 7 -6.22 28.12 0.17
C ARG A 7 -7.18 27.11 -0.47
N HIS A 8 -7.23 27.07 -1.80
CA HIS A 8 -8.08 26.12 -2.51
C HIS A 8 -7.49 24.70 -2.45
N GLU A 9 -6.18 24.57 -2.65
CA GLU A 9 -5.47 23.29 -2.48
C GLU A 9 -5.54 22.78 -1.04
N GLN A 10 -5.33 23.66 -0.05
CA GLN A 10 -5.42 23.32 1.36
C GLN A 10 -6.84 22.88 1.75
N ARG A 11 -7.88 23.56 1.25
CA ARG A 11 -9.28 23.11 1.42
C ARG A 11 -9.52 21.76 0.74
N ARG A 12 -9.03 21.56 -0.48
CA ARG A 12 -9.16 20.28 -1.21
C ARG A 12 -8.52 19.14 -0.42
N ARG A 13 -7.32 19.34 0.12
CA ARG A 13 -6.61 18.36 0.95
C ARG A 13 -7.33 18.08 2.26
N SER A 14 -7.80 19.13 2.94
CA SER A 14 -8.59 19.00 4.19
C SER A 14 -9.88 18.20 3.98
N THR A 15 -10.65 18.50 2.92
CA THR A 15 -11.86 17.73 2.56
C THR A 15 -11.53 16.28 2.20
N HIS A 16 -10.44 16.06 1.45
CA HIS A 16 -9.98 14.71 1.10
C HIS A 16 -9.67 13.87 2.34
N GLU A 17 -8.90 14.40 3.28
CA GLU A 17 -8.55 13.71 4.52
C GLU A 17 -9.77 13.48 5.43
N ALA A 18 -10.70 14.44 5.50
CA ALA A 18 -11.92 14.30 6.28
C ALA A 18 -12.82 13.17 5.75
N LEU A 19 -13.01 13.13 4.43
CA LEU A 19 -13.73 12.05 3.75
C LEU A 19 -13.10 10.68 4.03
N ARG A 20 -11.77 10.60 3.93
CA ARG A 20 -11.04 9.36 4.18
C ARG A 20 -11.19 8.88 5.63
N ARG A 21 -10.99 9.78 6.61
CA ARG A 21 -11.16 9.43 8.03
C ARG A 21 -12.58 8.96 8.33
N ALA A 22 -13.59 9.63 7.79
CA ALA A 22 -14.98 9.21 7.93
C ALA A 22 -15.21 7.81 7.35
N ALA A 23 -14.67 7.56 6.15
CA ALA A 23 -14.77 6.28 5.48
C ALA A 23 -14.11 5.14 6.23
N LEU A 24 -12.85 5.28 6.63
CA LEU A 24 -12.13 4.27 7.41
C LEU A 24 -12.86 3.95 8.72
N LYS A 25 -13.33 4.99 9.44
CA LYS A 25 -14.12 4.80 10.66
C LYS A 25 -15.42 4.04 10.41
N SER A 26 -16.14 4.35 9.33
CA SER A 26 -17.39 3.66 9.01
C SER A 26 -17.14 2.23 8.51
N PHE A 27 -16.08 1.98 7.75
CA PHE A 27 -15.66 0.63 7.36
C PHE A 27 -15.29 -0.21 8.59
N ALA A 28 -14.55 0.36 9.55
CA ALA A 28 -14.21 -0.31 10.81
C ALA A 28 -15.45 -0.76 11.58
N ARG A 29 -16.46 0.13 11.67
CA ARG A 29 -17.65 -0.08 12.50
C ARG A 29 -18.69 -0.99 11.86
N LYS A 30 -18.91 -0.85 10.54
CA LYS A 30 -20.03 -1.51 9.84
C LYS A 30 -19.59 -2.61 8.87
N GLY A 31 -18.28 -2.72 8.60
CA GLY A 31 -17.74 -3.52 7.51
C GLY A 31 -17.80 -2.79 6.17
N PHE A 32 -16.79 -3.01 5.32
CA PHE A 32 -16.66 -2.31 4.04
C PHE A 32 -17.86 -2.51 3.12
N ALA A 33 -18.37 -3.75 3.02
CA ALA A 33 -19.49 -4.11 2.16
C ALA A 33 -20.79 -3.35 2.52
N ASN A 34 -21.01 -3.06 3.81
CA ASN A 34 -22.25 -2.48 4.32
C ASN A 34 -22.29 -0.95 4.27
N VAL A 35 -21.20 -0.29 3.86
CA VAL A 35 -21.11 1.17 3.80
C VAL A 35 -21.31 1.65 2.37
N THR A 36 -22.12 2.70 2.18
CA THR A 36 -22.41 3.30 0.87
C THR A 36 -21.73 4.67 0.71
N VAL A 37 -21.45 5.08 -0.53
CA VAL A 37 -20.90 6.41 -0.82
C VAL A 37 -21.81 7.53 -0.30
N THR A 38 -23.13 7.36 -0.38
CA THR A 38 -24.12 8.28 0.18
C THR A 38 -23.93 8.49 1.68
N GLU A 39 -23.76 7.40 2.44
CA GLU A 39 -23.50 7.49 3.89
C GLU A 39 -22.19 8.21 4.19
N LEU A 40 -21.12 7.89 3.45
CA LEU A 40 -19.80 8.51 3.62
C LEU A 40 -19.83 10.00 3.34
N ALA A 41 -20.47 10.40 2.24
CA ALA A 41 -20.62 11.80 1.86
C ALA A 41 -21.39 12.57 2.94
N ARG A 42 -22.49 12.00 3.46
CA ARG A 42 -23.27 12.57 4.56
C ARG A 42 -22.45 12.71 5.84
N GLU A 43 -21.70 11.68 6.23
CA GLU A 43 -20.87 11.69 7.44
C GLU A 43 -19.72 12.71 7.36
N ALA A 44 -19.19 12.95 6.15
CA ALA A 44 -18.17 13.97 5.90
C ALA A 44 -18.73 15.37 5.60
N GLY A 45 -20.06 15.56 5.60
CA GLY A 45 -20.69 16.85 5.33
C GLY A 45 -20.54 17.34 3.88
N VAL A 46 -20.45 16.43 2.91
CA VAL A 46 -20.28 16.75 1.48
C VAL A 46 -21.32 16.02 0.61
N THR A 47 -21.37 16.37 -0.67
CA THR A 47 -22.20 15.67 -1.66
C THR A 47 -21.50 14.43 -2.23
N GLU A 48 -22.25 13.48 -2.78
CA GLU A 48 -21.66 12.33 -3.51
C GLU A 48 -20.80 12.78 -4.69
N ARG A 49 -21.22 13.83 -5.41
CA ARG A 49 -20.40 14.45 -6.46
C ARG A 49 -19.05 14.93 -5.93
N THR A 50 -19.01 15.45 -4.70
CA THR A 50 -17.76 15.84 -4.05
C THR A 50 -16.96 14.60 -3.65
N PHE A 51 -17.59 13.55 -3.12
CA PHE A 51 -16.91 12.27 -2.88
C PHE A 51 -16.23 11.76 -4.16
N PHE A 52 -16.95 11.63 -5.26
CA PHE A 52 -16.42 11.09 -6.53
C PHE A 52 -15.32 11.95 -7.16
N ARG A 53 -15.29 13.25 -6.86
CA ARG A 53 -14.18 14.15 -7.25
C ARG A 53 -12.88 13.82 -6.52
N HIS A 54 -12.97 13.27 -5.30
CA HIS A 54 -11.82 12.87 -4.50
C HIS A 54 -11.48 11.38 -4.68
N PHE A 55 -12.49 10.52 -4.77
CA PHE A 55 -12.35 9.08 -4.87
C PHE A 55 -13.24 8.54 -5.99
N PRO A 56 -12.66 8.04 -7.10
CA PRO A 56 -13.46 7.57 -8.24
C PRO A 56 -14.39 6.42 -7.87
N THR A 57 -14.06 5.65 -6.84
CA THR A 57 -14.89 4.57 -6.29
C THR A 57 -14.82 4.57 -4.75
N LYS A 58 -15.72 3.82 -4.09
CA LYS A 58 -15.67 3.61 -2.63
C LYS A 58 -14.37 2.92 -2.21
N GLU A 59 -13.96 1.96 -3.02
CA GLU A 59 -12.78 1.12 -2.84
C GLU A 59 -11.51 1.97 -2.87
N ALA A 60 -11.46 2.98 -3.75
CA ALA A 60 -10.29 3.86 -3.88
C ALA A 60 -9.88 4.52 -2.55
N VAL A 61 -10.81 4.73 -1.62
CA VAL A 61 -10.52 5.33 -0.30
C VAL A 61 -9.50 4.52 0.51
N LEU A 62 -9.47 3.20 0.34
CA LEU A 62 -8.57 2.29 1.06
C LEU A 62 -7.11 2.41 0.63
N PHE A 63 -6.84 3.06 -0.50
CA PHE A 63 -5.53 2.99 -1.17
C PHE A 63 -4.84 4.34 -1.34
N GLN A 64 -5.44 5.44 -0.89
CA GLN A 64 -5.04 6.79 -1.34
C GLN A 64 -3.76 7.35 -0.72
N ASP A 65 -3.23 6.73 0.33
CA ASP A 65 -1.94 7.11 0.88
C ASP A 65 -0.79 6.38 0.17
N TYR A 66 -1.05 5.60 -0.90
CA TYR A 66 0.01 4.81 -1.53
C TYR A 66 1.17 5.68 -2.05
N GLU A 67 0.92 6.87 -2.59
CA GLU A 67 1.99 7.78 -3.02
C GLU A 67 2.88 8.22 -1.86
N THR A 68 2.29 8.64 -0.73
CA THR A 68 3.04 8.95 0.50
C THR A 68 3.72 7.71 1.09
N GLN A 69 3.12 6.53 0.97
CA GLN A 69 3.73 5.27 1.40
C GLN A 69 4.95 4.91 0.54
N LEU A 70 4.89 5.18 -0.76
CA LEU A 70 5.99 4.95 -1.69
C LEU A 70 7.14 5.91 -1.45
N GLU A 71 6.84 7.20 -1.25
CA GLU A 71 7.84 8.21 -0.87
C GLU A 71 8.54 7.82 0.44
N TRP A 72 7.74 7.45 1.45
CA TRP A 72 8.26 6.99 2.73
C TRP A 72 9.11 5.73 2.58
N LEU A 73 8.66 4.74 1.79
CA LEU A 73 9.41 3.50 1.59
C LEU A 73 10.74 3.78 0.90
N ALA A 74 10.74 4.64 -0.12
CA ALA A 74 11.96 5.05 -0.81
C ALA A 74 12.95 5.72 0.15
N GLU A 75 12.48 6.61 1.03
CA GLU A 75 13.30 7.25 2.06
C GLU A 75 13.83 6.25 3.08
N ALA A 76 12.97 5.36 3.59
CA ALA A 76 13.34 4.32 4.54
C ALA A 76 14.39 3.35 3.97
N LEU A 77 14.28 2.99 2.69
CA LEU A 77 15.24 2.15 1.97
C LEU A 77 16.57 2.89 1.75
N ALA A 78 16.52 4.19 1.43
CA ALA A 78 17.73 5.00 1.23
C ALA A 78 18.59 5.12 2.49
N GLN A 79 17.99 5.00 3.67
CA GLN A 79 18.70 5.02 4.96
C GLN A 79 19.29 3.66 5.37
N ARG A 80 19.08 2.58 4.59
CA ARG A 80 19.57 1.25 4.96
C ARG A 80 21.08 1.11 4.68
N PRO A 81 21.90 0.66 5.66
CA PRO A 81 23.32 0.39 5.48
C PRO A 81 23.56 -0.51 4.27
N SER A 82 24.62 -0.26 3.48
CA SER A 82 24.96 -1.05 2.29
C SER A 82 25.38 -2.50 2.60
N SER A 83 25.75 -2.80 3.85
CA SER A 83 26.13 -4.14 4.31
C SER A 83 24.93 -5.08 4.51
N GLU A 84 23.70 -4.58 4.61
CA GLU A 84 22.51 -5.42 4.74
C GLU A 84 22.21 -6.20 3.45
N SER A 85 21.58 -7.37 3.56
CA SER A 85 21.04 -8.01 2.37
C SER A 85 19.85 -7.22 1.82
N LEU A 86 19.56 -7.34 0.53
CA LEU A 86 18.37 -6.75 -0.10
C LEU A 86 17.08 -7.08 0.70
N PHE A 87 16.93 -8.34 1.10
CA PHE A 87 15.76 -8.83 1.82
C PHE A 87 15.68 -8.27 3.24
N ASP A 88 16.80 -8.17 3.97
CA ASP A 88 16.81 -7.61 5.32
C ASP A 88 16.53 -6.11 5.31
N ALA A 89 17.10 -5.38 4.33
CA ALA A 89 16.84 -3.97 4.13
C ALA A 89 15.35 -3.72 3.86
N VAL A 90 14.74 -4.51 2.96
CA VAL A 90 13.31 -4.41 2.64
C VAL A 90 12.45 -4.76 3.87
N LEU A 91 12.74 -5.86 4.56
CA LEU A 91 12.01 -6.27 5.77
C LEU A 91 12.07 -5.18 6.85
N ALA A 92 13.27 -4.67 7.16
CA ALA A 92 13.44 -3.64 8.16
C ALA A 92 12.71 -2.34 7.77
N SER A 93 12.77 -1.93 6.49
CA SER A 93 12.05 -0.76 6.01
C SER A 93 10.54 -0.93 6.11
N VAL A 94 9.96 -2.04 5.68
CA VAL A 94 8.50 -2.22 5.79
C VAL A 94 8.03 -2.38 7.25
N SER A 95 8.84 -3.00 8.11
CA SER A 95 8.54 -3.13 9.55
C SER A 95 8.63 -1.80 10.30
N ALA A 96 9.47 -0.86 9.85
CA ALA A 96 9.60 0.46 10.45
C ALA A 96 8.51 1.45 9.98
N PHE A 97 7.63 1.04 9.06
CA PHE A 97 6.60 1.91 8.54
C PHE A 97 5.65 2.34 9.67
N PRO A 98 5.42 3.65 9.87
CA PRO A 98 4.55 4.17 10.93
C PRO A 98 3.07 3.98 10.55
N TYR A 99 2.62 2.73 10.44
CA TYR A 99 1.23 2.41 10.14
C TYR A 99 0.37 2.51 11.39
N ASP A 100 -0.84 3.02 11.21
CA ASP A 100 -1.96 2.57 12.02
C ASP A 100 -2.33 1.15 11.56
N LEU A 101 -1.95 0.13 12.34
CA LEU A 101 -2.20 -1.28 12.01
C LEU A 101 -3.69 -1.56 11.75
N GLU A 102 -4.59 -0.78 12.34
CA GLU A 102 -6.03 -0.88 12.09
C GLU A 102 -6.41 -0.47 10.67
N VAL A 103 -5.72 0.52 10.09
CA VAL A 103 -5.92 0.92 8.69
C VAL A 103 -5.41 -0.17 7.74
N VAL A 104 -4.26 -0.78 8.05
CA VAL A 104 -3.73 -1.90 7.26
C VAL A 104 -4.67 -3.10 7.35
N ARG A 105 -5.20 -3.39 8.54
CA ARG A 105 -6.22 -4.43 8.77
C ARG A 105 -7.46 -4.21 7.92
N GLN A 106 -8.02 -3.01 7.95
CA GLN A 106 -9.20 -2.68 7.15
C GLN A 106 -8.94 -2.80 5.66
N ALA A 107 -7.79 -2.33 5.19
CA ALA A 107 -7.39 -2.47 3.79
C ALA A 107 -7.22 -3.95 3.41
N ALA A 108 -6.58 -4.76 4.26
CA ALA A 108 -6.39 -6.19 4.04
C ALA A 108 -7.72 -6.96 4.01
N THR A 109 -8.61 -6.71 4.97
CA THR A 109 -9.95 -7.31 5.03
C THR A 109 -10.78 -6.93 3.81
N ALA A 110 -10.85 -5.64 3.47
CA ALA A 110 -11.58 -5.19 2.30
C ALA A 110 -10.99 -5.77 1.01
N ARG A 111 -9.66 -5.89 0.89
CA ARG A 111 -9.03 -6.56 -0.24
C ARG A 111 -9.45 -8.02 -0.34
N ALA A 112 -9.44 -8.77 0.77
CA ALA A 112 -9.87 -10.16 0.77
C ALA A 112 -11.33 -10.33 0.31
N GLU A 113 -12.22 -9.41 0.71
CA GLU A 113 -13.64 -9.40 0.28
C GLU A 113 -13.85 -8.93 -1.16
N LEU A 114 -12.99 -8.06 -1.69
CA LEU A 114 -13.19 -7.42 -3.00
C LEU A 114 -12.42 -8.09 -4.14
N ILE A 115 -11.27 -8.72 -3.87
CA ILE A 115 -10.50 -9.51 -4.84
C ILE A 115 -11.36 -10.68 -5.33
N SER A 116 -12.08 -11.33 -4.41
CA SER A 116 -12.99 -12.44 -4.75
C SER A 116 -14.17 -12.02 -5.64
N ALA A 117 -14.43 -10.72 -5.78
CA ALA A 117 -15.48 -10.16 -6.63
C ALA A 117 -14.93 -9.37 -7.83
N GLU A 118 -13.65 -9.53 -8.18
CA GLU A 118 -12.88 -8.84 -9.23
C GLU A 118 -12.90 -7.30 -9.22
N ARG A 119 -13.55 -6.65 -8.24
CA ARG A 119 -13.84 -5.21 -8.24
C ARG A 119 -12.62 -4.31 -8.13
N ILE A 120 -11.52 -4.80 -7.55
CA ILE A 120 -10.32 -3.98 -7.26
C ILE A 120 -9.03 -4.48 -7.90
N ALA A 121 -9.08 -5.56 -8.68
CA ALA A 121 -7.87 -6.20 -9.23
C ALA A 121 -7.04 -5.25 -10.12
N GLY A 122 -7.69 -4.35 -10.85
CA GLY A 122 -6.99 -3.30 -11.62
C GLY A 122 -6.21 -2.33 -10.73
N HIS A 123 -6.82 -1.87 -9.64
CA HIS A 123 -6.19 -0.92 -8.73
C HIS A 123 -5.03 -1.55 -7.96
N LEU A 124 -5.19 -2.80 -7.49
CA LEU A 124 -4.11 -3.54 -6.84
C LEU A 124 -2.90 -3.73 -7.75
N ARG A 125 -3.11 -4.00 -9.04
CA ARG A 125 -2.02 -4.08 -10.03
C ARG A 125 -1.26 -2.77 -10.15
N VAL A 126 -1.96 -1.62 -10.14
CA VAL A 126 -1.31 -0.30 -10.15
C VAL A 126 -0.46 -0.11 -8.90
N VAL A 127 -1.03 -0.36 -7.72
CA VAL A 127 -0.30 -0.25 -6.44
C VAL A 127 0.94 -1.15 -6.44
N GLN A 128 0.78 -2.43 -6.79
CA GLN A 128 1.89 -3.38 -6.86
C GLN A 128 2.99 -2.90 -7.82
N SER A 129 2.62 -2.41 -9.01
CA SER A 129 3.57 -1.87 -9.98
C SER A 129 4.33 -0.65 -9.43
N SER A 130 3.66 0.24 -8.69
CA SER A 130 4.33 1.38 -8.08
C SER A 130 5.33 0.96 -7.00
N PHE A 131 5.00 -0.02 -6.14
CA PHE A 131 5.94 -0.59 -5.18
C PHE A 131 7.13 -1.27 -5.87
N ALA A 132 6.87 -2.00 -6.95
CA ALA A 132 7.92 -2.64 -7.74
C ALA A 132 8.92 -1.61 -8.28
N GLY A 133 8.44 -0.45 -8.76
CA GLY A 133 9.31 0.65 -9.21
C GLY A 133 10.25 1.17 -8.12
N VAL A 134 9.72 1.44 -6.92
CA VAL A 134 10.55 1.90 -5.78
C VAL A 134 11.61 0.87 -5.40
N LEU A 135 11.23 -0.42 -5.35
CA LEU A 135 12.14 -1.50 -5.01
C LEU A 135 13.19 -1.74 -6.10
N ALA A 136 12.81 -1.66 -7.38
CA ALA A 136 13.74 -1.75 -8.50
C ALA A 136 14.77 -0.62 -8.45
N ASP A 137 14.34 0.62 -8.19
CA ASP A 137 15.25 1.77 -8.05
C ASP A 137 16.22 1.60 -6.87
N PHE A 138 15.75 1.04 -5.76
CA PHE A 138 16.62 0.68 -4.64
C PHE A 138 17.67 -0.37 -5.05
N VAL A 139 17.27 -1.42 -5.77
CA VAL A 139 18.19 -2.46 -6.25
C VAL A 139 19.22 -1.87 -7.22
N ARG A 140 18.80 -1.05 -8.19
CA ARG A 140 19.71 -0.36 -9.14
C ARG A 140 20.77 0.45 -8.40
N LYS A 141 20.34 1.33 -7.48
CA LYS A 141 21.24 2.22 -6.74
C LYS A 141 22.24 1.47 -5.87
N ARG A 142 21.84 0.33 -5.31
CA ARG A 142 22.66 -0.46 -4.38
C ARG A 142 23.66 -1.37 -5.09
N ASN A 143 23.42 -1.71 -6.36
CA ASN A 143 24.21 -2.70 -7.09
C ASN A 143 24.64 -2.20 -8.49
N PRO A 144 25.28 -1.02 -8.60
CA PRO A 144 25.56 -0.37 -9.89
C PRO A 144 26.46 -1.21 -10.81
N ASP A 145 27.31 -2.08 -10.25
CA ASP A 145 28.29 -2.88 -11.00
C ASP A 145 27.76 -4.26 -11.42
N THR A 146 26.49 -4.57 -11.15
CA THR A 146 25.90 -5.87 -11.52
C THR A 146 25.64 -5.93 -13.03
N ALA A 147 26.05 -7.02 -13.67
CA ALA A 147 25.72 -7.27 -15.07
C ALA A 147 24.19 -7.34 -15.25
N ASP A 148 23.69 -6.73 -16.33
CA ASP A 148 22.24 -6.65 -16.63
C ASP A 148 21.40 -6.12 -15.45
N ILE A 149 21.94 -5.14 -14.71
CA ILE A 149 21.30 -4.58 -13.51
C ILE A 149 19.86 -4.12 -13.75
N ASP A 150 19.51 -3.61 -14.94
CA ASP A 150 18.13 -3.20 -15.22
C ASP A 150 17.14 -4.37 -15.20
N LEU A 151 17.52 -5.51 -15.81
CA LEU A 151 16.71 -6.72 -15.76
C LEU A 151 16.68 -7.29 -14.35
N ALA A 152 17.84 -7.36 -13.68
CA ALA A 152 17.94 -7.87 -12.32
C ALA A 152 17.08 -7.04 -11.35
N ALA A 153 17.11 -5.71 -11.47
CA ALA A 153 16.32 -4.81 -10.65
C ALA A 153 14.83 -4.91 -10.94
N GLU A 154 14.43 -5.05 -12.20
CA GLU A 154 13.01 -5.19 -12.56
C GLU A 154 12.44 -6.50 -12.02
N VAL A 155 13.18 -7.60 -12.16
CA VAL A 155 12.80 -8.92 -11.63
C VAL A 155 12.74 -8.88 -10.10
N ALA A 156 13.77 -8.36 -9.44
CA ALA A 156 13.83 -8.27 -7.99
C ALA A 156 12.72 -7.37 -7.44
N GLY A 157 12.53 -6.18 -8.01
CA GLY A 157 11.49 -5.23 -7.60
C GLY A 157 10.10 -5.82 -7.75
N SER A 158 9.81 -6.46 -8.89
CA SER A 158 8.52 -7.13 -9.14
C SER A 158 8.27 -8.29 -8.17
N ALA A 159 9.28 -9.14 -7.94
CA ALA A 159 9.16 -10.29 -7.05
C ALA A 159 8.96 -9.87 -5.59
N LEU A 160 9.73 -8.88 -5.12
CA LEU A 160 9.60 -8.34 -3.77
C LEU A 160 8.25 -7.66 -3.56
N ALA A 161 7.79 -6.83 -4.52
CA ALA A 161 6.48 -6.20 -4.44
C ALA A 161 5.34 -7.24 -4.39
N ALA A 162 5.43 -8.29 -5.23
CA ALA A 162 4.47 -9.39 -5.21
C ALA A 162 4.46 -10.12 -3.85
N ALA A 163 5.64 -10.38 -3.27
CA ALA A 163 5.76 -11.02 -1.96
C ALA A 163 5.12 -10.18 -0.84
N LEU A 164 5.32 -8.86 -0.84
CA LEU A 164 4.70 -7.95 0.13
C LEU A 164 3.17 -7.91 0.00
N VAL A 165 2.66 -7.85 -1.24
CA VAL A 165 1.21 -7.90 -1.50
C VAL A 165 0.63 -9.23 -1.05
N ALA A 166 1.28 -10.35 -1.39
CA ALA A 166 0.86 -11.68 -1.00
C ALA A 166 0.81 -11.85 0.54
N ALA A 167 1.77 -11.28 1.27
CA ALA A 167 1.78 -11.28 2.73
C ALA A 167 0.53 -10.58 3.31
N VAL A 168 0.23 -9.35 2.84
CA VAL A 168 -0.94 -8.58 3.30
C VAL A 168 -2.25 -9.28 2.94
N GLU A 169 -2.34 -9.85 1.74
CA GLU A 169 -3.52 -10.60 1.31
C GLU A 169 -3.70 -11.89 2.11
N ASN A 170 -2.61 -12.63 2.37
CA ASN A 170 -2.65 -13.83 3.19
C ASN A 170 -3.11 -13.51 4.62
N TRP A 171 -2.55 -12.45 5.22
CA TRP A 171 -2.97 -11.95 6.52
C TRP A 171 -4.46 -11.56 6.51
N GLY A 172 -4.91 -10.83 5.48
CA GLY A 172 -6.32 -10.49 5.27
C GLY A 172 -7.25 -11.70 5.20
N ARG A 173 -6.90 -12.73 4.39
CA ARG A 173 -7.67 -13.98 4.26
C ARG A 173 -7.78 -14.75 5.57
N LYS A 174 -6.80 -14.64 6.46
CA LYS A 174 -6.81 -15.22 7.81
C LYS A 174 -7.58 -14.35 8.82
N GLY A 175 -8.38 -13.38 8.37
CA GLY A 175 -9.10 -12.45 9.24
C GLY A 175 -8.18 -11.49 9.98
N CYS A 176 -7.00 -11.22 9.43
CA CYS A 176 -5.94 -10.44 10.07
C CYS A 176 -5.51 -10.98 11.45
N ALA A 177 -5.62 -12.30 11.63
CA ALA A 177 -5.12 -13.00 12.79
C ALA A 177 -3.60 -13.17 12.73
N GLY A 178 -2.93 -12.95 13.87
CA GLY A 178 -1.47 -13.09 14.00
C GLY A 178 -0.68 -11.84 13.59
N ASP A 179 0.63 -12.02 13.49
CA ASP A 179 1.59 -10.94 13.21
C ASP A 179 1.83 -10.77 11.69
N LEU A 180 1.46 -9.60 11.16
CA LEU A 180 1.73 -9.24 9.76
C LEU A 180 3.23 -9.24 9.46
N GLY A 181 4.08 -8.85 10.41
CA GLY A 181 5.54 -8.88 10.25
C GLY A 181 6.05 -10.29 9.95
N ALA A 182 5.50 -11.30 10.63
CA ALA A 182 5.81 -12.70 10.36
C ALA A 182 5.36 -13.17 8.96
N ASP A 183 4.17 -12.76 8.51
CA ASP A 183 3.71 -13.05 7.13
C ASP A 183 4.61 -12.41 6.07
N VAL A 184 5.07 -11.18 6.32
CA VAL A 184 6.01 -10.46 5.45
C VAL A 184 7.37 -11.16 5.41
N ALA A 185 7.95 -11.48 6.57
CA ALA A 185 9.22 -12.18 6.66
C ALA A 185 9.17 -13.54 5.94
N ALA A 186 8.12 -14.32 6.18
CA ALA A 186 7.92 -15.61 5.50
C ALA A 186 7.83 -15.47 3.98
N SER A 187 7.15 -14.43 3.49
CA SER A 187 6.99 -14.17 2.05
C SER A 187 8.32 -13.75 1.40
N LEU A 188 9.11 -12.92 2.08
CA LEU A 188 10.44 -12.53 1.61
C LEU A 188 11.42 -13.72 1.62
N ASP A 189 11.35 -14.60 2.61
CA ASP A 189 12.19 -15.81 2.66
C ASP A 189 11.89 -16.78 1.52
N LEU A 190 10.64 -16.89 1.07
CA LEU A 190 10.29 -17.69 -0.11
C LEU A 190 11.02 -17.17 -1.36
N VAL A 191 11.01 -15.85 -1.59
CA VAL A 191 11.74 -15.23 -2.70
C VAL A 191 13.25 -15.40 -2.53
N ARG A 192 13.78 -15.16 -1.33
CA ARG A 192 15.21 -15.32 -0.98
C ARG A 192 15.72 -16.71 -1.29
N SER A 193 14.92 -17.74 -1.01
CA SER A 193 15.27 -19.14 -1.28
C SER A 193 15.16 -19.57 -2.74
N GLY A 194 14.78 -18.65 -3.65
CA GLY A 194 14.52 -18.98 -5.05
C GLY A 194 13.35 -19.94 -5.22
N LEU A 195 12.38 -19.91 -4.29
CA LEU A 195 11.25 -20.86 -4.23
C LEU A 195 11.68 -22.33 -4.10
N ALA A 196 12.88 -22.61 -3.59
CA ALA A 196 13.43 -23.97 -3.48
C ALA A 196 12.56 -24.94 -2.66
N ARG A 197 11.62 -24.46 -1.85
CA ARG A 197 10.66 -25.30 -1.11
C ARG A 197 9.57 -25.92 -1.99
N LEU A 198 9.43 -25.47 -3.24
CA LEU A 198 8.38 -25.90 -4.17
C LEU A 198 8.87 -26.94 -5.19
N VAL A 199 10.17 -27.25 -5.19
CA VAL A 199 10.85 -28.18 -6.12
C VAL A 199 11.60 -29.24 -5.34
#